data_AF-A0A2V9XYU9-F1
#
_entry.id   AF-A0A2V9XYU9-F1
#
_cell.length_a   1.000
_cell.length_b   1.000
_cell.length_c   1.000
_cell.angle_alpha   90.00
_cell.angle_beta   90.00
_cell.angle_gamma   90.00
#
_symmetry.space_group_name_H-M   'P 1'
#
loop_
_entity.id
_entity.type
_entity.pdbx_description
1 polymer ?
#
loop_
_entity_poly.entity_id
_entity_poly.type
_entity_poly.pdbx_seq_one_letter_code
_entity_poly.pdbx_strand_id
1 'polypeptide(L)'
;THTFNNVGWITDTHGISAIVSQALEYKSQLVVGCGDYEGKVKAAYYLAQKGVNVVFPGDRFEYQLIGYKGEGVLMGTAPVKRVDGVPVIGHQPVSFSLSELIVAEDTTERYPTQYYDAAARYFRQLSKFVRLNVKYVLVDDENQLDKVLEQACSVVAVRIRTDKEDATLRQWLLSSPKNRAILFHSGLYPWAQGLFADFPSQVTFGDLRPRFQ
;
A
#
# COMPACT_ATOMS: atom_id res chain seq x y z
N THR A 1 -26.73 -1.77 -2.13
CA THR A 1 -26.23 -1.84 -0.74
C THR A 1 -26.72 -3.13 -0.12
N HIS A 2 -25.84 -3.87 0.52
CA HIS A 2 -26.17 -5.06 1.28
C HIS A 2 -25.75 -4.83 2.72
N THR A 3 -26.42 -5.49 3.65
CA THR A 3 -26.07 -5.46 5.07
C THR A 3 -26.05 -6.87 5.64
N PHE A 4 -25.13 -7.12 6.55
CA PHE A 4 -25.05 -8.34 7.34
C PHE A 4 -24.60 -7.95 8.76
N ASN A 5 -25.49 -8.14 9.74
CA ASN A 5 -25.30 -7.65 11.11
C ASN A 5 -24.94 -6.15 11.14
N ASN A 6 -23.78 -5.81 11.71
CA ASN A 6 -23.24 -4.46 11.81
C ASN A 6 -22.34 -4.07 10.62
N VAL A 7 -22.35 -4.84 9.53
CA VAL A 7 -21.55 -4.59 8.33
C VAL A 7 -22.48 -4.19 7.20
N GLY A 8 -22.21 -3.06 6.56
CA GLY A 8 -22.79 -2.68 5.27
C GLY A 8 -21.74 -2.75 4.19
N TRP A 9 -22.09 -3.28 3.01
CA TRP A 9 -21.24 -3.18 1.82
C TRP A 9 -22.00 -2.60 0.64
N ILE A 10 -21.31 -1.71 -0.07
CA ILE A 10 -21.77 -1.08 -1.30
C ILE A 10 -20.80 -1.52 -2.39
N THR A 11 -21.33 -2.17 -3.42
CA THR A 11 -20.58 -2.44 -4.65
C THR A 11 -20.59 -1.17 -5.47
N ASP A 12 -19.47 -0.46 -5.49
CA ASP A 12 -19.31 0.80 -6.20
C ASP A 12 -17.93 0.88 -6.87
N THR A 13 -17.88 1.46 -8.07
CA THR A 13 -16.66 1.68 -8.85
C THR A 13 -15.98 3.02 -8.51
N HIS A 14 -16.67 3.93 -7.81
CA HIS A 14 -16.21 5.27 -7.51
C HIS A 14 -15.38 5.39 -6.21
N GLY A 15 -15.23 4.31 -5.44
CA GLY A 15 -14.30 4.20 -4.31
C GLY A 15 -14.73 5.00 -3.07
N ILE A 16 -13.77 5.35 -2.20
CA ILE A 16 -14.08 5.94 -0.87
C ILE A 16 -14.93 7.22 -0.96
N SER A 17 -14.70 8.05 -1.98
CA SER A 17 -15.41 9.33 -2.13
C SER A 17 -16.92 9.19 -2.27
N ALA A 18 -17.42 8.06 -2.77
CA ALA A 18 -18.86 7.87 -3.00
C ALA A 18 -19.64 7.51 -1.74
N ILE A 19 -18.96 7.10 -0.67
CA ILE A 19 -19.59 6.56 0.54
C ILE A 19 -19.35 7.44 1.77
N VAL A 20 -18.78 8.64 1.58
CA VAL A 20 -18.47 9.58 2.68
C VAL A 20 -19.73 9.97 3.46
N SER A 21 -20.79 10.38 2.76
CA SER A 21 -22.02 10.83 3.42
C SER A 21 -22.68 9.71 4.21
N GLN A 22 -22.80 8.51 3.60
CA GLN A 22 -23.39 7.35 4.26
C GLN A 22 -22.53 6.88 5.44
N ALA A 23 -21.20 6.88 5.30
CA ALA A 23 -20.32 6.50 6.40
C ALA A 23 -20.53 7.38 7.64
N LEU A 24 -20.70 8.69 7.45
CA LEU A 24 -20.96 9.63 8.54
C LEU A 24 -22.39 9.53 9.08
N GLU A 25 -23.39 9.43 8.20
CA GLU A 25 -24.80 9.26 8.58
C GLU A 25 -25.01 8.02 9.47
N TYR A 26 -24.42 6.90 9.07
CA TYR A 26 -24.52 5.64 9.80
C TYR A 26 -23.47 5.45 10.89
N LYS A 27 -22.65 6.47 11.18
CA LYS A 27 -21.58 6.44 12.21
C LYS A 27 -20.67 5.21 12.06
N SER A 28 -20.26 4.93 10.82
CA SER A 28 -19.41 3.80 10.49
C SER A 28 -18.05 3.92 11.19
N GLN A 29 -17.55 2.81 11.73
CA GLN A 29 -16.23 2.78 12.39
C GLN A 29 -15.08 2.54 11.41
N LEU A 30 -15.38 1.88 10.28
CA LEU A 30 -14.43 1.51 9.25
C LEU A 30 -15.08 1.65 7.88
N VAL A 31 -14.34 2.25 6.95
CA VAL A 31 -14.66 2.32 5.53
C VAL A 31 -13.58 1.57 4.76
N VAL A 32 -13.97 0.68 3.85
CA VAL A 32 -13.04 -0.01 2.94
C VAL A 32 -13.42 0.33 1.51
N GLY A 33 -12.49 0.86 0.72
CA GLY A 33 -12.76 1.22 -0.67
C GLY A 33 -11.52 1.65 -1.43
N CYS A 34 -11.58 1.71 -2.76
CA CYS A 34 -10.44 2.11 -3.58
C CYS A 34 -9.99 3.55 -3.28
N GLY A 35 -8.67 3.81 -3.26
CA GLY A 35 -8.01 5.09 -3.01
C GLY A 35 -7.12 5.57 -4.16
N ASP A 36 -7.38 5.10 -5.38
CA ASP A 36 -6.45 5.21 -6.52
C ASP A 36 -6.50 6.56 -7.25
N TYR A 37 -7.14 7.55 -6.64
CA TYR A 37 -7.33 8.88 -7.19
C TYR A 37 -7.29 9.95 -6.10
N GLU A 38 -6.85 11.16 -6.43
CA GLU A 38 -6.70 12.26 -5.47
C GLU A 38 -7.99 12.55 -4.68
N GLY A 39 -9.14 12.56 -5.37
CA GLY A 39 -10.44 12.78 -4.72
C GLY A 39 -10.77 11.70 -3.67
N LYS A 40 -10.34 10.46 -3.92
CA LYS A 40 -10.59 9.32 -3.02
C LYS A 40 -9.71 9.38 -1.77
N VAL A 41 -8.44 9.76 -1.90
CA VAL A 41 -7.57 9.96 -0.71
C VAL A 41 -7.94 11.21 0.09
N LYS A 42 -8.41 12.28 -0.57
CA LYS A 42 -9.00 13.45 0.13
C LYS A 42 -10.23 13.06 0.94
N ALA A 43 -11.09 12.23 0.37
CA ALA A 43 -12.24 11.66 1.08
C ALA A 43 -11.83 10.78 2.26
N ALA A 44 -10.79 9.94 2.08
CA ALA A 44 -10.22 9.13 3.15
C ALA A 44 -9.72 10.01 4.31
N TYR A 45 -8.97 11.07 4.00
CA TYR A 45 -8.49 12.01 5.00
C TYR A 45 -9.64 12.69 5.75
N TYR A 46 -10.66 13.15 5.03
CA TYR A 46 -11.84 13.77 5.62
C TYR A 46 -12.56 12.83 6.60
N LEU A 47 -12.72 11.55 6.24
CA LEU A 47 -13.28 10.53 7.12
C LEU A 47 -12.43 10.32 8.38
N ALA A 48 -11.10 10.26 8.24
CA ALA A 48 -10.21 10.15 9.39
C ALA A 48 -10.23 11.38 10.31
N GLN A 49 -10.42 12.58 9.76
CA GLN A 49 -10.66 13.79 10.57
C GLN A 49 -11.96 13.72 11.38
N LYS A 50 -12.90 12.85 10.99
CA LYS A 50 -14.17 12.58 11.69
C LYS A 50 -14.13 11.31 12.55
N GLY A 51 -12.94 10.76 12.81
CA GLY A 51 -12.77 9.56 13.65
C GLY A 51 -13.11 8.24 12.95
N VAL A 52 -13.35 8.24 11.64
CA VAL A 52 -13.64 7.02 10.87
C VAL A 52 -12.33 6.41 10.36
N ASN A 53 -12.11 5.12 10.61
CA ASN A 53 -10.97 4.41 10.04
C ASN A 53 -11.20 4.14 8.56
N VAL A 54 -10.16 4.16 7.74
CA VAL A 54 -10.27 3.93 6.30
C VAL A 54 -9.16 3.01 5.80
N VAL A 55 -9.55 1.97 5.07
CA VAL A 55 -8.63 1.05 4.38
C VAL A 55 -8.82 1.19 2.87
N PHE A 56 -7.74 1.45 2.15
CA PHE A 56 -7.74 1.64 0.70
C PHE A 56 -6.71 0.79 -0.03
N PRO A 57 -7.02 -0.47 -0.35
CA PRO A 57 -6.05 -1.38 -0.97
C PRO A 57 -5.56 -0.92 -2.36
N GLY A 58 -6.34 -0.07 -3.04
CA GLY A 58 -5.91 0.64 -4.25
C GLY A 58 -5.27 1.98 -3.88
N ASP A 59 -4.05 1.97 -3.39
CA ASP A 59 -3.43 3.07 -2.63
C ASP A 59 -2.50 4.00 -3.44
N ARG A 60 -2.68 4.11 -4.76
CA ARG A 60 -1.72 4.83 -5.65
C ARG A 60 -1.39 6.25 -5.16
N PHE A 61 -2.36 6.92 -4.54
CA PHE A 61 -2.23 8.30 -4.06
C PHE A 61 -2.00 8.43 -2.55
N GLU A 62 -1.71 7.33 -1.85
CA GLU A 62 -1.53 7.34 -0.39
C GLU A 62 -0.38 8.22 0.09
N TYR A 63 0.61 8.47 -0.77
CA TYR A 63 1.71 9.38 -0.49
C TYR A 63 1.24 10.76 -0.02
N GLN A 64 0.07 11.22 -0.48
CA GLN A 64 -0.53 12.50 -0.08
C GLN A 64 -0.92 12.53 1.41
N LEU A 65 -0.99 11.36 2.05
CA LEU A 65 -1.41 11.17 3.43
C LEU A 65 -0.22 10.86 4.37
N ILE A 66 1.02 10.89 3.89
CA ILE A 66 2.20 10.73 4.75
C ILE A 66 2.18 11.84 5.83
N GLY A 67 2.19 11.42 7.09
CA GLY A 67 2.18 12.31 8.26
C GLY A 67 0.81 12.93 8.58
N TYR A 68 -0.28 12.44 7.98
CA TYR A 68 -1.63 12.99 8.16
C TYR A 68 -2.03 13.15 9.64
N LYS A 69 -2.83 14.18 9.92
CA LYS A 69 -3.39 14.47 11.25
C LYS A 69 -4.89 14.22 11.26
N GLY A 70 -5.28 13.07 11.78
CA GLY A 70 -6.67 12.63 11.92
C GLY A 70 -6.79 11.63 13.06
N GLU A 71 -7.99 11.57 13.65
CA GLU A 71 -8.34 10.66 14.74
C GLU A 71 -8.47 9.21 14.23
N GLY A 72 -9.05 9.04 13.04
CA GLY A 72 -9.14 7.75 12.37
C GLY A 72 -7.80 7.26 11.82
N VAL A 73 -7.68 5.94 11.71
CA VAL A 73 -6.53 5.26 11.12
C VAL A 73 -6.73 5.12 9.62
N LEU A 74 -5.72 5.52 8.84
CA LEU A 74 -5.66 5.35 7.39
C LEU A 74 -4.64 4.26 7.06
N MET A 75 -5.01 3.31 6.20
CA MET A 75 -4.11 2.25 5.72
C MET A 75 -4.36 1.97 4.23
N GLY A 76 -3.28 1.88 3.44
CA GLY A 76 -3.34 1.51 2.03
C GLY A 76 -3.39 -0.01 1.83
N THR A 77 -2.54 -0.51 0.93
CA THR A 77 -2.21 -1.93 0.87
C THR A 77 -1.72 -2.35 2.25
N ALA A 78 -2.43 -3.25 2.91
CA ALA A 78 -1.99 -3.80 4.20
C ALA A 78 -2.45 -5.25 4.30
N PRO A 79 -1.68 -6.12 4.96
CA PRO A 79 -2.12 -7.48 5.20
C PRO A 79 -3.32 -7.52 6.13
N VAL A 80 -4.20 -8.50 5.90
CA VAL A 80 -5.25 -8.86 6.86
C VAL A 80 -4.86 -10.19 7.49
N LYS A 81 -4.63 -10.19 8.82
CA LYS A 81 -4.19 -11.40 9.54
C LYS A 81 -4.83 -11.48 10.93
N ARG A 82 -4.64 -12.63 11.58
CA ARG A 82 -5.00 -12.81 12.99
C ARG A 82 -3.76 -12.66 13.85
N VAL A 83 -3.85 -11.87 14.91
CA VAL A 83 -2.84 -11.74 15.97
C VAL A 83 -3.54 -12.10 17.27
N ASP A 84 -3.08 -13.15 17.95
CA ASP A 84 -3.68 -13.66 19.19
C ASP A 84 -5.20 -13.88 19.09
N GLY A 85 -5.66 -14.40 17.94
CA GLY A 85 -7.07 -14.67 17.64
C GLY A 85 -7.87 -13.45 17.15
N VAL A 86 -7.31 -12.23 17.24
CA VAL A 86 -7.95 -10.97 16.85
C VAL A 86 -7.64 -10.63 15.39
N PRO A 87 -8.63 -10.28 14.55
CA PRO A 87 -8.38 -9.79 13.20
C PRO A 87 -7.72 -8.41 13.24
N VAL A 88 -6.60 -8.27 12.54
CA VAL A 88 -5.79 -7.06 12.45
C VAL A 88 -5.51 -6.75 10.99
N ILE A 89 -5.62 -5.47 10.63
CA ILE A 89 -5.16 -4.93 9.35
C ILE A 89 -3.82 -4.24 9.61
N GLY A 90 -2.80 -4.59 8.85
CA GLY A 90 -1.43 -4.09 9.05
C GLY A 90 -0.62 -4.94 10.04
N HIS A 91 0.04 -4.29 11.01
CA HIS A 91 0.89 -4.94 12.02
C HIS A 91 2.03 -5.78 11.40
N GLN A 92 2.75 -5.21 10.44
CA GLN A 92 3.88 -5.88 9.79
C GLN A 92 5.05 -4.92 9.59
N PRO A 93 5.66 -4.43 10.69
CA PRO A 93 6.78 -3.51 10.60
C PRO A 93 8.02 -4.23 10.05
N VAL A 94 8.65 -3.64 9.04
CA VAL A 94 9.98 -4.03 8.56
C VAL A 94 10.85 -2.78 8.63
N SER A 95 12.01 -2.89 9.27
CA SER A 95 12.93 -1.76 9.45
C SER A 95 13.86 -1.63 8.26
N PHE A 96 14.16 -0.38 7.92
CA PHE A 96 15.10 -0.02 6.87
C PHE A 96 16.10 1.03 7.37
N SER A 97 17.37 0.90 6.96
CA SER A 97 18.37 1.94 7.20
C SER A 97 18.16 3.10 6.25
N LEU A 98 18.26 4.35 6.74
CA LEU A 98 18.13 5.53 5.88
C LEU A 98 19.23 5.62 4.79
N SER A 99 20.36 4.95 4.99
CA SER A 99 21.47 4.91 4.02
C SER A 99 21.38 3.75 3.03
N GLU A 100 20.54 2.74 3.29
CA GLU A 100 20.45 1.60 2.39
C GLU A 100 19.69 1.96 1.11
N LEU A 101 20.14 1.40 -0.01
CA LEU A 101 19.51 1.67 -1.29
C LEU A 101 18.13 0.99 -1.34
N ILE A 102 17.09 1.80 -1.50
CA ILE A 102 15.74 1.36 -1.83
C ILE A 102 15.55 1.53 -3.34
N VAL A 103 15.23 0.44 -4.03
CA VAL A 103 14.88 0.50 -5.46
C VAL A 103 13.36 0.55 -5.59
N ALA A 104 12.84 1.68 -6.02
CA ALA A 104 11.42 1.91 -6.18
C ALA A 104 11.00 1.83 -7.65
N GLU A 105 9.94 1.09 -7.89
CA GLU A 105 9.28 1.03 -9.19
C GLU A 105 8.58 2.35 -9.51
N ASP A 106 8.68 2.75 -10.78
CA ASP A 106 8.12 3.98 -11.32
C ASP A 106 7.64 3.76 -12.75
N THR A 107 6.81 4.67 -13.26
CA THR A 107 6.41 4.65 -14.67
C THR A 107 5.96 6.03 -15.13
N THR A 108 6.07 6.28 -16.44
CA THR A 108 5.47 7.43 -17.12
C THR A 108 4.24 7.04 -17.94
N GLU A 109 3.90 5.75 -17.97
CA GLU A 109 2.83 5.23 -18.80
C GLU A 109 1.43 5.57 -18.25
N ARG A 110 0.44 5.51 -19.16
CA ARG A 110 -0.96 5.77 -18.83
C ARG A 110 -1.66 4.51 -18.33
N TYR A 111 -2.97 4.61 -18.10
CA TYR A 111 -3.79 3.46 -17.73
C TYR A 111 -3.63 2.31 -18.74
N PRO A 112 -3.45 1.06 -18.27
CA PRO A 112 -3.46 0.62 -16.86
C PRO A 112 -2.09 0.63 -16.17
N THR A 113 -0.99 0.83 -16.89
CA THR A 113 0.39 0.76 -16.36
C THR A 113 0.67 1.83 -15.31
N GLN A 114 -0.02 2.98 -15.36
CA GLN A 114 0.13 4.10 -14.43
C GLN A 114 0.17 3.73 -12.93
N TYR A 115 -0.40 2.59 -12.53
CA TYR A 115 -0.42 2.14 -11.14
C TYR A 115 0.93 1.67 -10.60
N TYR A 116 1.91 1.36 -11.46
CA TYR A 116 3.27 1.01 -11.06
C TYR A 116 4.07 2.22 -10.50
N ASP A 117 3.55 3.45 -10.61
CA ASP A 117 4.19 4.65 -10.05
C ASP A 117 3.93 4.87 -8.54
N ALA A 118 3.11 4.02 -7.90
CA ALA A 118 2.69 4.19 -6.51
C ALA A 118 3.89 4.23 -5.53
N ALA A 119 4.84 3.30 -5.70
CA ALA A 119 6.05 3.23 -4.87
C ALA A 119 6.90 4.51 -5.04
N ALA A 120 7.19 4.92 -6.28
CA ALA A 120 7.97 6.11 -6.53
C ALA A 120 7.30 7.38 -5.99
N ARG A 121 5.97 7.51 -6.12
CA ARG A 121 5.21 8.63 -5.53
C ARG A 121 5.38 8.70 -4.01
N TYR A 122 5.24 7.55 -3.33
CA TYR A 122 5.44 7.44 -1.89
C TYR A 122 6.84 7.90 -1.49
N PHE A 123 7.88 7.33 -2.10
CA PHE A 123 9.27 7.64 -1.72
C PHE A 123 9.71 9.06 -2.08
N ARG A 124 9.22 9.62 -3.19
CA ARG A 124 9.46 11.04 -3.52
C ARG A 124 8.88 11.98 -2.46
N GLN A 125 7.71 11.65 -1.93
CA GLN A 125 7.09 12.45 -0.89
C GLN A 125 7.76 12.23 0.47
N LEU A 126 8.06 10.98 0.83
CA LEU A 126 8.75 10.67 2.09
C LEU A 126 10.14 11.31 2.17
N SER A 127 10.86 11.34 1.05
CA SER A 127 12.20 11.95 0.93
C SER A 127 12.22 13.46 1.21
N LYS A 128 11.05 14.12 1.26
CA LYS A 128 10.94 15.53 1.67
C LYS A 128 11.05 15.72 3.18
N PHE A 129 10.80 14.67 3.97
CA PHE A 129 10.83 14.70 5.43
C PHE A 129 12.10 14.10 6.01
N VAL A 130 12.70 13.15 5.31
CA VAL A 130 13.91 12.42 5.72
C VAL A 130 14.79 12.17 4.50
N ARG A 131 16.11 12.23 4.69
CA ARG A 131 17.05 11.88 3.61
C ARG A 131 17.05 10.36 3.41
N LEU A 132 16.66 9.91 2.23
CA LEU A 132 16.65 8.50 1.83
C LEU A 132 17.55 8.29 0.60
N ASN A 133 18.12 7.08 0.50
CA ASN A 133 18.84 6.63 -0.68
C ASN A 133 17.90 5.82 -1.58
N VAL A 134 17.26 6.48 -2.55
CA VAL A 134 16.25 5.87 -3.42
C VAL A 134 16.68 5.93 -4.87
N LYS A 135 16.61 4.79 -5.57
CA LYS A 135 16.73 4.70 -7.03
C LYS A 135 15.37 4.37 -7.63
N TYR A 136 14.95 5.13 -8.63
CA TYR A 136 13.70 4.89 -9.35
C TYR A 136 13.97 4.13 -10.64
N VAL A 137 13.21 3.07 -10.89
CA VAL A 137 13.34 2.23 -12.09
C VAL A 137 12.04 2.31 -12.89
N LEU A 138 12.16 2.72 -14.14
CA LEU A 138 11.02 2.85 -15.05
C LEU A 138 10.62 1.47 -15.60
N VAL A 139 9.34 1.15 -15.45
CA VAL A 139 8.66 0.06 -16.15
C VAL A 139 7.61 0.64 -17.10
N ASP A 140 7.46 0.03 -18.27
CA ASP A 140 6.51 0.45 -19.31
C ASP A 140 5.40 -0.56 -19.57
N ASP A 141 5.45 -1.72 -18.92
CA ASP A 141 4.43 -2.76 -19.02
C ASP A 141 4.42 -3.65 -17.75
N GLU A 142 3.45 -4.56 -17.66
CA GLU A 142 3.38 -5.58 -16.63
C GLU A 142 4.54 -6.59 -16.74
N ASN A 143 4.80 -7.30 -15.64
CA ASN A 143 5.78 -8.38 -15.58
C ASN A 143 7.23 -7.95 -15.89
N GLN A 144 7.57 -6.72 -15.54
CA GLN A 144 8.92 -6.16 -15.67
C GLN A 144 9.65 -6.05 -14.34
N LEU A 145 9.16 -6.72 -13.30
CA LEU A 145 9.74 -6.72 -11.96
C LEU A 145 11.24 -7.06 -11.97
N ASP A 146 11.71 -7.93 -12.87
CA ASP A 146 13.13 -8.26 -13.03
C ASP A 146 14.01 -7.01 -13.22
N LYS A 147 13.54 -6.02 -13.99
CA LYS A 147 14.26 -4.74 -14.20
C LYS A 147 14.50 -4.00 -12.87
N VAL A 148 13.56 -4.10 -11.93
CA VAL A 148 13.65 -3.48 -10.61
C VAL A 148 14.60 -4.30 -9.71
N LEU A 149 14.43 -5.62 -9.69
CA LEU A 149 15.20 -6.53 -8.84
C LEU A 149 16.69 -6.55 -9.19
N GLU A 150 17.05 -6.50 -10.48
CA GLU A 150 18.44 -6.45 -10.95
C GLU A 150 19.21 -5.23 -10.44
N GLN A 151 18.51 -4.15 -10.08
CA GLN A 151 19.11 -2.92 -9.58
C GLN A 151 19.21 -2.90 -8.05
N ALA A 152 18.63 -3.89 -7.37
CA ALA A 152 18.47 -3.90 -5.93
C ALA A 152 19.45 -4.86 -5.25
N CYS A 153 20.13 -4.37 -4.20
CA CYS A 153 20.95 -5.23 -3.36
C CYS A 153 20.12 -5.99 -2.31
N SER A 154 19.09 -5.35 -1.74
CA SER A 154 18.28 -5.96 -0.67
C SER A 154 16.92 -5.33 -0.39
N VAL A 155 16.60 -4.14 -0.91
CA VAL A 155 15.30 -3.49 -0.64
C VAL A 155 14.65 -3.02 -1.92
N VAL A 156 13.39 -3.42 -2.12
CA VAL A 156 12.57 -3.02 -3.26
C VAL A 156 11.22 -2.48 -2.81
N ALA A 157 10.69 -1.54 -3.57
CA ALA A 157 9.35 -0.99 -3.38
C ALA A 157 8.59 -1.10 -4.70
N VAL A 158 7.57 -1.95 -4.74
CA VAL A 158 7.00 -2.46 -6.00
C VAL A 158 5.50 -2.68 -5.88
N ARG A 159 4.84 -2.78 -7.02
CA ARG A 159 3.49 -3.31 -7.15
C ARG A 159 3.53 -4.76 -7.64
N ILE A 160 2.68 -5.59 -7.05
CA ILE A 160 2.46 -6.99 -7.47
C ILE A 160 1.01 -7.13 -7.92
N ARG A 161 0.83 -7.34 -9.22
CA ARG A 161 -0.47 -7.45 -9.89
C ARG A 161 -0.70 -8.83 -10.48
N THR A 162 0.35 -9.48 -10.97
CA THR A 162 0.26 -10.77 -11.66
C THR A 162 0.82 -11.92 -10.83
N ASP A 163 0.47 -13.14 -11.21
CA ASP A 163 1.05 -14.37 -10.69
C ASP A 163 2.55 -14.49 -11.00
N LYS A 164 2.96 -14.05 -12.19
CA LYS A 164 4.37 -14.00 -12.57
C LYS A 164 5.18 -13.05 -11.68
N GLU A 165 4.65 -11.87 -11.36
CA GLU A 165 5.31 -10.92 -10.45
C GLU A 165 5.44 -11.48 -9.03
N ASP A 166 4.42 -12.16 -8.50
CA ASP A 166 4.51 -12.86 -7.22
C ASP A 166 5.58 -13.95 -7.26
N ALA A 167 5.55 -14.82 -8.27
CA ALA A 167 6.54 -15.89 -8.42
C ALA A 167 7.97 -15.32 -8.47
N THR A 168 8.19 -14.27 -9.25
CA THR A 168 9.49 -13.59 -9.35
C THR A 168 9.91 -12.98 -8.02
N LEU A 169 9.04 -12.19 -7.36
CA LEU A 169 9.37 -11.56 -6.07
C LEU A 169 9.68 -12.61 -5.01
N ARG A 170 8.88 -13.67 -4.95
CA ARG A 170 9.03 -14.78 -4.01
C ARG A 170 10.38 -15.47 -4.15
N GLN A 171 10.80 -15.76 -5.38
CA GLN A 171 12.14 -16.33 -5.63
C GLN A 171 13.25 -15.38 -5.15
N TRP A 172 13.11 -14.08 -5.41
CA TRP A 172 14.05 -13.09 -4.93
C TRP A 172 14.09 -13.00 -3.40
N LEU A 173 12.95 -13.02 -2.72
CA LEU A 173 12.87 -13.02 -1.25
C LEU A 173 13.49 -14.29 -0.63
N LEU A 174 13.29 -15.45 -1.25
CA LEU A 174 13.88 -16.72 -0.79
C LEU A 174 15.40 -16.78 -0.96
N SER A 175 15.95 -16.04 -1.93
CA SER A 175 17.40 -16.04 -2.19
C SER A 175 18.23 -15.44 -1.04
N SER A 176 17.62 -14.63 -0.17
CA SER A 176 18.31 -14.01 0.96
C SER A 176 17.33 -13.50 2.02
N PRO A 177 17.53 -13.80 3.32
CA PRO A 177 16.70 -13.27 4.39
C PRO A 177 16.86 -11.75 4.59
N LYS A 178 17.87 -11.13 3.95
CA LYS A 178 18.06 -9.67 3.95
C LYS A 178 17.18 -8.95 2.93
N ASN A 179 16.69 -9.69 1.93
CA ASN A 179 15.85 -9.14 0.88
C ASN A 179 14.49 -8.76 1.48
N ARG A 180 14.07 -7.53 1.26
CA ARG A 180 12.85 -6.96 1.81
C ARG A 180 12.08 -6.23 0.72
N ALA A 181 10.76 -6.31 0.79
CA ALA A 181 9.86 -5.70 -0.18
C ALA A 181 8.83 -4.82 0.51
N ILE A 182 8.49 -3.71 -0.12
CA ILE A 182 7.42 -2.80 0.30
C ILE A 182 6.39 -2.81 -0.82
N LEU A 183 5.19 -3.31 -0.54
CA LEU A 183 4.15 -3.47 -1.53
C LEU A 183 3.25 -2.25 -1.59
N PHE A 184 3.04 -1.74 -2.80
CA PHE A 184 2.14 -0.65 -3.11
C PHE A 184 1.13 -1.10 -4.16
N HIS A 185 -0.09 -0.61 -4.04
CA HIS A 185 -1.21 -0.85 -4.96
C HIS A 185 -1.42 -2.33 -5.30
N SER A 186 -1.13 -3.20 -4.33
CA SER A 186 -1.11 -4.65 -4.50
C SER A 186 -2.25 -5.32 -3.75
N GLY A 187 -2.81 -4.64 -2.73
CA GLY A 187 -3.85 -5.20 -1.86
C GLY A 187 -5.19 -5.49 -2.56
N LEU A 188 -5.36 -5.06 -3.82
CA LEU A 188 -6.51 -5.39 -4.67
C LEU A 188 -6.40 -6.76 -5.35
N TYR A 189 -5.20 -7.34 -5.37
CA TYR A 189 -4.91 -8.56 -6.12
C TYR A 189 -4.68 -9.75 -5.18
N PRO A 190 -5.02 -10.98 -5.59
CA PRO A 190 -4.90 -12.16 -4.73
C PRO A 190 -3.46 -12.49 -4.34
N TRP A 191 -2.48 -11.95 -5.08
CA TRP A 191 -1.07 -12.31 -4.98
C TRP A 191 -0.35 -11.62 -3.81
N ALA A 192 -0.83 -10.46 -3.34
CA ALA A 192 -0.18 -9.71 -2.27
C ALA A 192 -0.32 -10.38 -0.90
N GLN A 193 -1.50 -10.94 -0.59
CA GLN A 193 -1.77 -11.49 0.76
C GLN A 193 -0.89 -12.70 1.08
N GLY A 194 -0.62 -13.56 0.10
CA GLY A 194 0.30 -14.68 0.26
C GLY A 194 1.72 -14.21 0.59
N LEU A 195 2.24 -13.20 -0.13
CA LEU A 195 3.56 -12.63 0.12
C LEU A 195 3.70 -12.08 1.55
N PHE A 196 2.67 -11.39 2.06
CA PHE A 196 2.70 -10.91 3.45
C PHE A 196 2.72 -12.06 4.47
N ALA A 197 1.95 -13.11 4.23
CA ALA A 197 1.83 -14.25 5.15
C ALA A 197 3.10 -15.11 5.16
N ASP A 198 3.68 -15.36 4.00
CA ASP A 198 4.84 -16.24 3.83
C ASP A 198 6.15 -15.57 4.24
N PHE A 199 6.23 -14.23 4.15
CA PHE A 199 7.44 -13.46 4.41
C PHE A 199 7.22 -12.33 5.44
N PRO A 200 6.75 -12.63 6.66
CA PRO A 200 6.29 -11.63 7.62
C PRO A 200 7.39 -10.68 8.12
N SER A 201 8.66 -11.07 8.04
CA SER A 201 9.82 -10.25 8.40
C SER A 201 10.49 -9.56 7.22
N GLN A 202 10.06 -9.84 5.99
CA GLN A 202 10.69 -9.31 4.76
C GLN A 202 9.73 -8.42 3.97
N VAL A 203 8.44 -8.68 4.00
CA VAL A 203 7.44 -7.94 3.21
C VAL A 203 6.66 -7.00 4.12
N THR A 204 6.52 -5.74 3.71
CA THR A 204 5.72 -4.71 4.39
C THR A 204 4.98 -3.85 3.37
N PHE A 205 4.38 -2.76 3.81
CA PHE A 205 3.56 -1.86 3.01
C PHE A 205 3.87 -0.39 3.27
N GLY A 206 3.28 0.50 2.47
CA GLY A 206 3.40 1.94 2.63
C GLY A 206 2.80 2.46 3.94
N ASP A 207 3.64 2.61 4.98
CA ASP A 207 3.22 3.20 6.24
C ASP A 207 3.00 4.72 6.07
N LEU A 208 1.83 5.22 6.46
CA LEU A 208 1.50 6.64 6.40
C LEU A 208 2.04 7.43 7.60
N ARG A 209 2.52 6.75 8.64
CA ARG A 209 3.15 7.34 9.82
C ARG A 209 4.46 6.61 10.14
N PRO A 210 5.43 6.60 9.20
CA PRO A 210 6.68 5.91 9.40
C PRO A 210 7.41 6.50 10.61
N ARG A 211 8.04 5.62 11.39
CA ARG A 211 8.83 5.99 12.57
C ARG A 211 10.31 5.98 12.23
N PHE A 212 11.01 7.02 12.67
CA PHE A 212 12.46 7.14 12.54
C PHE A 212 13.08 6.95 13.93
N GLN A 213 14.04 6.04 14.03
CA GLN A 213 14.76 5.70 15.26
C GLN A 213 16.26 5.74 15.00
#